data_AF-A0A0M0BY54-F1
#
_entry.id   AF-A0A0M0BY54-F1
#
_cell.length_a   1.000
_cell.length_b   1.000
_cell.length_c   1.000
_cell.angle_alpha   90.00
_cell.angle_beta   90.00
_cell.angle_gamma   90.00
#
_symmetry.space_group_name_H-M   'P 1'
#
loop_
_entity.id
_entity.type
_entity.pdbx_description
1 polymer ?
#
loop_
_entity_poly.entity_id
_entity_poly.type
_entity_poly.pdbx_seq_one_letter_code
_entity_poly.pdbx_strand_id
1 'polypeptide(L)'
;MNKQTRIASVVSLVLLLVSVGSVSAVLTGQSPENRANRMVEIAENAADRVGDLIERVEADLDASELIGTDEFLGNVTLYGEGVENVTNANTALGVDDFEGAIANATEALNIFREVYLSIQFMLYDYDIKIGPLVDVDELEEAIVRSLERVEDLEELISSQAPIYEKLMYARGNLTEALGFLPDNVEDAKSSYREANMLLGEISQHLKQVAQELNPQRIRDYCETAYQYRERFREQFRGGREEGFDVNGFLQTQGYQDEDDFMARFQEMIENAKGSEDIEDLEDIGRTIREMDQNLNEELGGYRARYGQKSTDSGNGQMGSGYGGSSGSGQPGFGGGQ
;
A
#
# COMPACT_ATOMS: atom_id res chain seq x y z
N MET A 1 -42.33 -12.75 8.70
CA MET A 1 -41.37 -12.66 7.58
C MET A 1 -39.97 -12.86 8.10
N ASN A 2 -39.21 -13.78 7.48
CA ASN A 2 -37.97 -14.35 8.01
C ASN A 2 -36.77 -13.39 7.89
N LYS A 3 -35.90 -13.40 8.91
CA LYS A 3 -34.63 -12.66 8.93
C LYS A 3 -33.70 -13.04 7.76
N GLN A 4 -33.88 -14.21 7.14
CA GLN A 4 -33.09 -14.70 6.01
C GLN A 4 -33.17 -13.82 4.76
N THR A 5 -34.29 -13.13 4.50
CA THR A 5 -34.38 -12.23 3.32
C THR A 5 -33.64 -10.91 3.49
N ARG A 6 -33.21 -10.57 4.72
CA ARG A 6 -32.37 -9.37 4.99
C ARG A 6 -30.90 -9.60 4.62
N ILE A 7 -30.52 -10.84 4.34
CA ILE A 7 -29.12 -11.27 4.24
C ILE A 7 -28.62 -11.17 2.81
N ALA A 8 -29.44 -11.39 1.77
CA ALA A 8 -28.96 -11.41 0.38
C ALA A 8 -28.51 -10.03 -0.18
N SER A 9 -29.19 -8.94 0.18
CA SER A 9 -28.88 -7.58 -0.31
C SER A 9 -27.65 -6.95 0.35
N VAL A 10 -27.28 -7.40 1.55
CA VAL A 10 -26.10 -6.93 2.30
C VAL A 10 -24.79 -7.55 1.74
N VAL A 11 -24.83 -8.55 0.85
CA VAL A 11 -23.64 -9.37 0.49
C VAL A 11 -22.81 -8.67 -0.55
N SER A 12 -23.44 -8.18 -1.61
CA SER A 12 -22.76 -7.43 -2.66
C SER A 12 -22.22 -6.10 -2.11
N LEU A 13 -22.84 -5.57 -1.05
CA LEU A 13 -22.31 -4.46 -0.26
C LEU A 13 -20.98 -4.82 0.42
N VAL A 14 -20.79 -6.05 0.88
CA VAL A 14 -19.53 -6.49 1.50
C VAL A 14 -18.43 -6.65 0.45
N LEU A 15 -18.72 -7.12 -0.77
CA LEU A 15 -17.74 -7.12 -1.86
C LEU A 15 -17.30 -5.69 -2.26
N LEU A 16 -18.24 -4.72 -2.27
CA LEU A 16 -17.96 -3.30 -2.48
C LEU A 16 -17.20 -2.67 -1.29
N LEU A 17 -17.55 -2.99 -0.05
CA LEU A 17 -16.94 -2.45 1.17
C LEU A 17 -15.53 -3.00 1.46
N VAL A 18 -15.29 -4.27 1.16
CA VAL A 18 -13.96 -4.92 1.29
C VAL A 18 -12.92 -4.20 0.43
N SER A 19 -13.37 -3.57 -0.66
CA SER A 19 -12.53 -2.84 -1.60
C SER A 19 -12.15 -1.42 -1.19
N VAL A 20 -12.82 -0.79 -0.20
CA VAL A 20 -12.50 0.59 0.24
C VAL A 20 -11.79 0.60 1.59
N GLY A 21 -12.17 -0.29 2.52
CA GLY A 21 -11.61 -0.31 3.88
C GLY A 21 -10.28 -1.06 4.03
N SER A 22 -10.03 -2.08 3.19
CA SER A 22 -8.81 -2.91 3.24
C SER A 22 -7.63 -2.31 2.50
N VAL A 23 -7.90 -1.39 1.57
CA VAL A 23 -6.92 -0.95 0.59
C VAL A 23 -5.82 -0.13 1.28
N SER A 24 -6.14 0.66 2.31
CA SER A 24 -5.11 1.40 3.06
C SER A 24 -4.16 0.52 3.90
N ALA A 25 -4.52 -0.73 4.20
CA ALA A 25 -3.69 -1.64 5.02
C ALA A 25 -2.95 -2.71 4.19
N VAL A 26 -3.47 -3.07 3.01
CA VAL A 26 -2.83 -4.04 2.08
C VAL A 26 -1.82 -3.35 1.14
N LEU A 27 -1.88 -2.02 1.01
CA LEU A 27 -1.03 -1.26 0.08
C LEU A 27 0.23 -0.66 0.70
N THR A 28 0.43 -0.76 2.02
CA THR A 28 1.67 -0.34 2.66
C THR A 28 2.80 -1.27 2.21
N GLY A 29 3.49 -0.91 1.12
CA GLY A 29 4.58 -1.68 0.51
C GLY A 29 4.49 -1.85 -1.02
N GLN A 30 3.37 -1.47 -1.66
CA GLN A 30 3.24 -1.50 -3.12
C GLN A 30 3.68 -0.17 -3.74
N SER A 31 4.19 -0.18 -4.98
CA SER A 31 4.48 1.05 -5.71
C SER A 31 3.19 1.89 -5.85
N PRO A 32 3.29 3.24 -5.87
CA PRO A 32 2.14 4.12 -6.10
C PRO A 32 1.33 3.74 -7.35
N GLU A 33 2.03 3.30 -8.40
CA GLU A 33 1.46 2.76 -9.63
C GLU A 33 0.59 1.51 -9.40
N ASN A 34 1.11 0.48 -8.74
CA ASN A 34 0.37 -0.76 -8.49
C ASN A 34 -0.87 -0.50 -7.63
N ARG A 35 -0.73 0.40 -6.65
CA ARG A 35 -1.83 0.87 -5.80
C ARG A 35 -2.92 1.55 -6.62
N ALA A 36 -2.54 2.49 -7.50
CA ALA A 36 -3.47 3.24 -8.31
C ALA A 36 -4.20 2.34 -9.31
N ASN A 37 -3.46 1.48 -10.03
CA ASN A 37 -4.03 0.50 -10.97
C ASN A 37 -5.09 -0.38 -10.28
N ARG A 38 -4.77 -0.91 -9.10
CA ARG A 38 -5.70 -1.78 -8.37
C ARG A 38 -6.94 -1.04 -7.88
N MET A 39 -6.81 0.22 -7.46
CA MET A 39 -7.96 1.02 -7.04
C MET A 39 -8.89 1.33 -8.21
N VAL A 40 -8.35 1.63 -9.39
CA VAL A 40 -9.13 1.86 -10.61
C VAL A 40 -9.84 0.60 -11.05
N GLU A 41 -9.16 -0.54 -11.10
CA GLU A 41 -9.76 -1.85 -11.42
C GLU A 41 -10.92 -2.18 -10.48
N ILE A 42 -10.77 -1.91 -9.19
CA ILE A 42 -11.84 -2.07 -8.20
C ILE A 42 -13.05 -1.18 -8.53
N ALA A 43 -12.81 0.08 -8.90
CA ALA A 43 -13.86 1.03 -9.24
C ALA A 43 -14.58 0.66 -10.55
N GLU A 44 -13.87 0.13 -11.55
CA GLU A 44 -14.44 -0.41 -12.79
C GLU A 44 -15.37 -1.59 -12.51
N ASN A 45 -14.89 -2.58 -11.74
CA ASN A 45 -15.71 -3.73 -11.34
C ASN A 45 -16.96 -3.31 -10.55
N ALA A 46 -16.85 -2.27 -9.72
CA ALA A 46 -17.99 -1.69 -9.02
C ALA A 46 -18.99 -1.02 -9.98
N ALA A 47 -18.50 -0.30 -10.99
CA ALA A 47 -19.32 0.34 -12.01
C ALA A 47 -20.14 -0.70 -12.79
N ASP A 48 -19.51 -1.81 -13.21
CA ASP A 48 -20.18 -2.89 -13.93
C ASP A 48 -21.32 -3.49 -13.09
N ARG A 49 -21.06 -3.77 -11.81
CA ARG A 49 -22.07 -4.36 -10.91
C ARG A 49 -23.27 -3.46 -10.64
N VAL A 50 -23.03 -2.16 -10.48
CA VAL A 50 -24.12 -1.21 -10.28
C VAL A 50 -24.88 -0.98 -11.59
N GLY A 51 -24.19 -0.96 -12.73
CA GLY A 51 -24.79 -0.95 -14.06
C GLY A 51 -25.70 -2.14 -14.29
N ASP A 52 -25.23 -3.36 -14.04
CA ASP A 52 -26.01 -4.59 -14.13
C ASP A 52 -27.27 -4.56 -13.25
N LEU A 53 -27.17 -4.01 -12.04
CA LEU A 53 -28.33 -3.83 -11.16
C LEU A 53 -29.34 -2.87 -11.79
N ILE A 54 -28.90 -1.72 -12.29
CA ILE A 54 -29.75 -0.73 -12.96
C ILE A 54 -30.43 -1.37 -14.17
N GLU A 55 -29.70 -2.05 -15.04
CA GLU A 55 -30.24 -2.70 -16.23
C GLU A 55 -31.30 -3.76 -15.88
N ARG A 56 -31.06 -4.57 -14.84
CA ARG A 56 -32.04 -5.56 -14.37
C ARG A 56 -33.32 -4.91 -13.84
N VAL A 57 -33.20 -3.80 -13.14
CA VAL A 57 -34.35 -3.04 -12.63
C VAL A 57 -35.14 -2.43 -13.80
N GLU A 58 -34.46 -1.87 -14.79
CA GLU A 58 -35.09 -1.30 -15.99
C GLU A 58 -35.77 -2.35 -16.87
N ALA A 59 -35.19 -3.55 -16.95
CA ALA A 59 -35.75 -4.67 -17.72
C ALA A 59 -37.01 -5.27 -17.06
N ASP A 60 -37.19 -5.08 -15.76
CA ASP A 60 -38.40 -5.50 -15.02
C ASP A 60 -39.40 -4.33 -14.99
N LEU A 61 -40.32 -4.33 -15.95
CA LEU A 61 -41.32 -3.27 -16.11
C LEU A 61 -42.19 -3.09 -14.86
N ASP A 62 -42.52 -4.17 -14.16
CA ASP A 62 -43.30 -4.12 -12.92
C ASP A 62 -42.46 -3.51 -11.78
N ALA A 63 -41.16 -3.83 -11.71
CA ALA A 63 -40.26 -3.19 -10.77
C ALA A 63 -40.16 -1.69 -11.05
N SER A 64 -39.78 -1.30 -12.26
CA SER A 64 -39.54 0.11 -12.65
C SER A 64 -40.75 1.04 -12.42
N GLU A 65 -41.99 0.54 -12.59
CA GLU A 65 -43.20 1.32 -12.29
C GLU A 65 -43.47 1.45 -10.78
N LEU A 66 -43.10 0.46 -9.97
CA LEU A 66 -43.39 0.41 -8.53
C LEU A 66 -42.44 1.27 -7.69
N ILE A 67 -41.13 1.24 -7.97
CA ILE A 67 -40.09 1.94 -7.17
C ILE A 67 -40.05 3.46 -7.35
N GLY A 68 -40.91 4.02 -8.21
CA GLY A 68 -40.97 5.45 -8.46
C GLY A 68 -39.88 5.89 -9.44
N THR A 69 -40.31 6.27 -10.64
CA THR A 69 -39.40 6.63 -11.74
C THR A 69 -38.43 7.75 -11.40
N ASP A 70 -38.83 8.76 -10.62
CA ASP A 70 -37.97 9.93 -10.37
C ASP A 70 -36.81 9.62 -9.42
N GLU A 71 -37.03 8.82 -8.37
CA GLU A 71 -35.99 8.45 -7.40
C GLU A 71 -35.03 7.43 -8.00
N PHE A 72 -35.54 6.46 -8.77
CA PHE A 72 -34.70 5.54 -9.53
C PHE A 72 -33.86 6.27 -10.59
N LEU A 73 -34.45 7.19 -11.37
CA LEU A 73 -33.71 7.99 -12.37
C LEU A 73 -32.65 8.90 -11.74
N GLY A 74 -32.90 9.40 -10.52
CA GLY A 74 -31.90 10.11 -9.73
C GLY A 74 -30.66 9.24 -9.47
N ASN A 75 -30.86 7.96 -9.15
CA ASN A 75 -29.77 6.99 -8.95
C ASN A 75 -29.07 6.62 -10.25
N VAL A 76 -29.78 6.52 -11.38
CA VAL A 76 -29.16 6.34 -12.71
C VAL A 76 -28.29 7.54 -13.09
N THR A 77 -28.74 8.76 -12.77
CA THR A 77 -27.94 9.98 -13.00
C THR A 77 -26.68 9.98 -12.14
N LEU A 78 -26.82 9.70 -10.83
CA LEU A 78 -25.70 9.61 -9.90
C LEU A 78 -24.71 8.49 -10.27
N TYR A 79 -25.20 7.36 -10.77
CA TYR A 79 -24.36 6.30 -11.34
C TYR A 79 -23.48 6.82 -12.48
N GLY A 80 -24.04 7.63 -13.39
CA GLY A 80 -23.30 8.29 -14.47
C GLY A 80 -22.15 9.17 -13.96
N GLU A 81 -22.36 9.90 -12.86
CA GLU A 81 -21.30 10.68 -12.20
C GLU A 81 -20.18 9.76 -11.64
N GLY A 82 -20.54 8.59 -11.12
CA GLY A 82 -19.58 7.57 -10.70
C GLY A 82 -18.74 7.03 -11.87
N VAL A 83 -19.38 6.73 -13.00
CA VAL A 83 -18.69 6.29 -14.23
C VAL A 83 -17.76 7.37 -14.80
N GLU A 84 -18.16 8.63 -14.72
CA GLU A 84 -17.29 9.77 -15.07
C GLU A 84 -16.04 9.81 -14.18
N ASN A 85 -16.18 9.58 -12.87
CA ASN A 85 -15.04 9.48 -11.96
C ASN A 85 -14.12 8.29 -12.30
N VAL A 86 -14.64 7.13 -12.69
CA VAL A 86 -13.80 6.00 -13.19
C VAL A 86 -13.03 6.39 -14.45
N THR A 87 -13.68 7.12 -15.36
CA THR A 87 -13.03 7.62 -16.59
C THR A 87 -11.92 8.62 -16.28
N ASN A 88 -12.15 9.51 -15.31
CA ASN A 88 -11.14 10.46 -14.83
C ASN A 88 -9.98 9.74 -14.15
N ALA A 89 -10.26 8.68 -13.38
CA ALA A 89 -9.23 7.87 -12.73
C ALA A 89 -8.32 7.17 -13.75
N ASN A 90 -8.89 6.58 -14.79
CA ASN A 90 -8.16 6.01 -15.92
C ASN A 90 -7.34 7.05 -16.70
N THR A 91 -7.90 8.25 -16.88
CA THR A 91 -7.18 9.36 -17.52
C THR A 91 -5.96 9.78 -16.70
N ALA A 92 -6.11 9.87 -15.37
CA ALA A 92 -5.03 10.18 -14.44
C ALA A 92 -3.93 9.09 -14.46
N LEU A 93 -4.30 7.81 -14.48
CA LEU A 93 -3.36 6.70 -14.68
C LEU A 93 -2.55 6.86 -15.98
N GLY A 94 -3.22 7.24 -17.07
CA GLY A 94 -2.58 7.40 -18.38
C GLY A 94 -1.56 8.54 -18.48
N VAL A 95 -1.51 9.42 -17.47
CA VAL A 95 -0.51 10.52 -17.36
C VAL A 95 0.36 10.38 -16.10
N ASP A 96 0.42 9.19 -15.52
CA ASP A 96 1.18 8.86 -14.29
C ASP A 96 0.79 9.70 -13.05
N ASP A 97 -0.43 10.26 -13.03
CA ASP A 97 -1.01 10.93 -11.87
C ASP A 97 -1.69 9.90 -10.94
N PHE A 98 -0.87 9.16 -10.19
CA PHE A 98 -1.33 8.09 -9.31
C PHE A 98 -2.23 8.59 -8.17
N GLU A 99 -1.95 9.77 -7.62
CA GLU A 99 -2.79 10.35 -6.55
C GLU A 99 -4.16 10.77 -7.09
N GLY A 100 -4.18 11.43 -8.26
CA GLY A 100 -5.42 11.76 -8.96
C GLY A 100 -6.22 10.52 -9.32
N ALA A 101 -5.57 9.45 -9.77
CA ALA A 101 -6.22 8.17 -10.06
C ALA A 101 -6.90 7.58 -8.82
N ILE A 102 -6.18 7.52 -7.69
CA ILE A 102 -6.72 7.00 -6.42
C ILE A 102 -7.88 7.86 -5.91
N ALA A 103 -7.76 9.19 -5.99
CA ALA A 103 -8.80 10.10 -5.52
C ALA A 103 -10.11 9.92 -6.33
N ASN A 104 -10.02 9.93 -7.66
CA ASN A 104 -11.18 9.74 -8.53
C ASN A 104 -11.80 8.34 -8.35
N ALA A 105 -10.99 7.29 -8.27
CA ALA A 105 -11.50 5.93 -8.05
C ALA A 105 -12.19 5.78 -6.68
N THR A 106 -11.67 6.44 -5.65
CA THR A 106 -12.29 6.46 -4.31
C THR A 106 -13.67 7.15 -4.35
N GLU A 107 -13.78 8.28 -5.04
CA GLU A 107 -15.04 8.99 -5.19
C GLU A 107 -16.07 8.17 -5.99
N ALA A 108 -15.64 7.54 -7.08
CA ALA A 108 -16.47 6.61 -7.84
C ALA A 108 -17.04 5.49 -6.96
N LEU A 109 -16.19 4.87 -6.12
CA LEU A 109 -16.62 3.80 -5.21
C LEU A 109 -17.64 4.26 -4.16
N ASN A 110 -17.50 5.49 -3.66
CA ASN A 110 -18.48 6.08 -2.74
C ASN A 110 -19.84 6.25 -3.44
N ILE A 111 -19.83 6.80 -4.66
CA ILE A 111 -21.02 6.99 -5.48
C ILE A 111 -21.68 5.65 -5.79
N PHE A 112 -20.93 4.66 -6.28
CA PHE A 112 -21.48 3.34 -6.60
C PHE A 112 -22.09 2.65 -5.38
N ARG A 113 -21.46 2.80 -4.21
CA ARG A 113 -22.01 2.28 -2.96
C ARG A 113 -23.35 2.96 -2.61
N GLU A 114 -23.44 4.28 -2.78
CA GLU A 114 -24.66 5.04 -2.51
C GLU A 114 -25.80 4.61 -3.44
N VAL A 115 -25.54 4.60 -4.74
CA VAL A 115 -26.49 4.16 -5.78
C VAL A 115 -26.96 2.74 -5.50
N TYR A 116 -26.02 1.81 -5.26
CA TYR A 116 -26.34 0.42 -4.97
C TYR A 116 -27.26 0.29 -3.76
N LEU A 117 -26.94 0.96 -2.65
CA LEU A 117 -27.76 0.93 -1.43
C LEU A 117 -29.15 1.51 -1.68
N SER A 118 -29.22 2.65 -2.34
CA SER A 118 -30.47 3.35 -2.63
C SER A 118 -31.41 2.47 -3.46
N ILE A 119 -30.91 1.87 -4.56
CA ILE A 119 -31.68 0.93 -5.39
C ILE A 119 -32.10 -0.30 -4.58
N GLN A 120 -31.23 -0.86 -3.75
CA GLN A 120 -31.59 -2.00 -2.91
C GLN A 120 -32.67 -1.67 -1.86
N PHE A 121 -32.63 -0.47 -1.27
CA PHE A 121 -33.68 -0.01 -0.35
C PHE A 121 -35.02 0.17 -1.06
N MET A 122 -35.00 0.78 -2.25
CA MET A 122 -36.16 0.87 -3.12
C MET A 122 -36.75 -0.51 -3.41
N LEU A 123 -35.97 -1.45 -3.93
CA LEU A 123 -36.45 -2.81 -4.22
C LEU A 123 -37.03 -3.52 -2.99
N TYR A 124 -36.43 -3.28 -1.83
CA TYR A 124 -36.89 -3.82 -0.55
C TYR A 124 -38.26 -3.27 -0.14
N ASP A 125 -38.47 -1.96 -0.21
CA ASP A 125 -39.71 -1.31 0.22
C ASP A 125 -40.94 -1.78 -0.56
N TYR A 126 -40.73 -2.24 -1.80
CA TYR A 126 -41.77 -2.77 -2.68
C TYR A 126 -41.81 -4.31 -2.76
N ASP A 127 -41.03 -5.02 -1.93
CA ASP A 127 -40.92 -6.49 -1.89
C ASP A 127 -40.56 -7.11 -3.27
N ILE A 128 -39.80 -6.37 -4.09
CA ILE A 128 -39.37 -6.79 -5.42
C ILE A 128 -38.12 -7.66 -5.27
N LYS A 129 -38.18 -8.88 -5.80
CA LYS A 129 -37.05 -9.81 -5.83
C LYS A 129 -36.40 -9.81 -7.20
N ILE A 130 -35.39 -8.98 -7.36
CA ILE A 130 -34.44 -9.14 -8.46
C ILE A 130 -33.51 -10.30 -8.08
N GLY A 131 -33.31 -11.26 -8.99
CA GLY A 131 -32.53 -12.48 -8.74
C GLY A 131 -31.12 -12.19 -8.19
N PRO A 132 -30.41 -13.21 -7.66
CA PRO A 132 -29.11 -13.00 -7.02
C PRO A 132 -28.15 -12.22 -7.94
N LEU A 133 -27.63 -11.10 -7.42
CA LEU A 133 -26.61 -10.27 -8.08
C LEU A 133 -25.21 -10.85 -7.95
N VAL A 134 -25.03 -11.85 -7.09
CA VAL A 134 -23.73 -12.46 -6.82
C VAL A 134 -23.63 -13.71 -7.68
N ASP A 135 -22.78 -13.63 -8.70
CA ASP A 135 -22.31 -14.80 -9.42
C ASP A 135 -21.58 -15.73 -8.43
N VAL A 136 -21.89 -17.03 -8.51
CA VAL A 136 -21.26 -18.04 -7.65
C VAL A 136 -19.77 -18.10 -7.93
N ASP A 137 -19.37 -17.95 -9.19
CA ASP A 137 -17.98 -17.98 -9.62
C ASP A 137 -17.21 -16.77 -9.05
N GLU A 138 -17.83 -15.59 -9.03
CA GLU A 138 -17.24 -14.39 -8.42
C GLU A 138 -17.09 -14.49 -6.90
N LEU A 139 -18.09 -15.08 -6.23
CA LEU A 139 -18.02 -15.31 -4.78
C LEU A 139 -16.92 -16.31 -4.45
N GLU A 140 -16.79 -17.38 -5.25
CA GLU A 140 -15.69 -18.32 -5.12
C GLU A 140 -14.33 -17.63 -5.27
N GLU A 141 -14.15 -16.82 -6.32
CA GLU A 141 -12.89 -16.08 -6.54
C GLU A 141 -12.58 -15.11 -5.40
N ALA A 142 -13.60 -14.42 -4.85
CA ALA A 142 -13.43 -13.53 -3.72
C ALA A 142 -13.03 -14.28 -2.43
N ILE A 143 -13.59 -15.48 -2.20
CA ILE A 143 -13.21 -16.32 -1.06
C ILE A 143 -11.77 -16.83 -1.22
N VAL A 144 -11.38 -17.27 -2.42
CA VAL A 144 -10.01 -17.72 -2.73
C VAL A 144 -8.99 -16.61 -2.50
N ARG A 145 -9.23 -15.40 -3.00
CA ARG A 145 -8.35 -14.24 -2.75
C ARG A 145 -8.23 -13.90 -1.26
N SER A 146 -9.32 -14.05 -0.50
CA SER A 146 -9.28 -13.86 0.96
C SER A 146 -8.47 -14.96 1.67
N LEU A 147 -8.45 -16.19 1.15
CA LEU A 147 -7.62 -17.28 1.68
C LEU A 147 -6.13 -17.03 1.40
N GLU A 148 -5.77 -16.57 0.20
CA GLU A 148 -4.39 -16.17 -0.11
C GLU A 148 -3.91 -15.07 0.86
N ARG A 149 -4.76 -14.07 1.12
CA ARG A 149 -4.44 -13.03 2.12
C ARG A 149 -4.26 -13.59 3.53
N VAL A 150 -5.00 -14.63 3.90
CA VAL A 150 -4.80 -15.32 5.20
C VAL A 150 -3.43 -15.98 5.24
N GLU A 151 -3.02 -16.64 4.15
CA GLU A 151 -1.69 -17.26 4.05
C GLU A 151 -0.56 -16.23 4.21
N ASP A 152 -0.67 -15.08 3.53
CA ASP A 152 0.30 -13.98 3.71
C ASP A 152 0.36 -13.50 5.18
N LEU A 153 -0.80 -13.41 5.85
CA LEU A 153 -0.87 -13.02 7.27
C LEU A 153 -0.32 -14.11 8.20
N GLU A 154 -0.42 -15.38 7.85
CA GLU A 154 0.16 -16.50 8.62
C GLU A 154 1.69 -16.45 8.60
N GLU A 155 2.29 -15.99 7.50
CA GLU A 155 3.74 -15.79 7.40
C GLU A 155 4.24 -14.62 8.26
N LEU A 156 3.41 -13.58 8.41
CA LEU A 156 3.77 -12.37 9.16
C LEU A 156 3.47 -12.46 10.66
N ILE A 157 2.41 -13.16 11.04
CA ILE A 157 1.90 -13.19 12.42
C ILE A 157 2.42 -14.44 13.13
N SER A 158 3.20 -14.24 14.19
CA SER A 158 3.60 -15.34 15.07
C SER A 158 2.39 -16.09 15.62
N SER A 159 2.47 -17.42 15.63
CA SER A 159 1.43 -18.30 16.19
C SER A 159 1.17 -18.09 17.69
N GLN A 160 2.07 -17.38 18.39
CA GLN A 160 1.92 -17.01 19.79
C GLN A 160 1.26 -15.63 19.97
N ALA A 161 1.04 -14.88 18.90
CA ALA A 161 0.44 -13.56 18.97
C ALA A 161 -1.05 -13.69 19.35
N PRO A 162 -1.59 -12.82 20.22
CA PRO A 162 -3.00 -12.87 20.62
C PRO A 162 -3.99 -12.78 19.44
N ILE A 163 -3.59 -12.12 18.36
CA ILE A 163 -4.41 -11.94 17.16
C ILE A 163 -4.45 -13.19 16.25
N TYR A 164 -3.52 -14.13 16.43
CA TYR A 164 -3.40 -15.32 15.58
C TYR A 164 -4.64 -16.22 15.65
N GLU A 165 -5.30 -16.31 16.81
CA GLU A 165 -6.53 -17.09 16.95
C GLU A 165 -7.64 -16.56 16.02
N LYS A 166 -7.75 -15.24 15.88
CA LYS A 166 -8.72 -14.62 14.96
C LYS A 166 -8.40 -14.93 13.50
N LEU A 167 -7.12 -15.01 13.15
CA LEU A 167 -6.69 -15.41 11.79
C LEU A 167 -7.13 -16.84 11.48
N MET A 168 -7.01 -17.75 12.44
CA MET A 168 -7.47 -19.13 12.30
C MET A 168 -9.00 -19.22 12.16
N TYR A 169 -9.76 -18.44 12.94
CA TYR A 169 -11.22 -18.37 12.77
C TYR A 169 -11.60 -17.79 11.41
N ALA A 170 -10.91 -16.77 10.92
CA ALA A 170 -11.15 -16.22 9.59
C ALA A 170 -10.91 -17.29 8.51
N ARG A 171 -9.81 -18.04 8.60
CA ARG A 171 -9.52 -19.18 7.70
C ARG A 171 -10.61 -20.24 7.72
N GLY A 172 -11.07 -20.61 8.92
CA GLY A 172 -12.15 -21.57 9.11
C GLY A 172 -13.42 -21.14 8.39
N ASN A 173 -13.85 -19.89 8.62
CA ASN A 173 -15.03 -19.30 7.98
C ASN A 173 -14.91 -19.22 6.46
N LEU A 174 -13.74 -18.91 5.90
CA LEU A 174 -13.51 -18.92 4.44
C LEU A 174 -13.57 -20.35 3.87
N THR A 175 -13.02 -21.33 4.59
CA THR A 175 -13.04 -22.74 4.17
C THR A 175 -14.47 -23.29 4.20
N GLU A 176 -15.25 -22.94 5.24
CA GLU A 176 -16.68 -23.24 5.29
C GLU A 176 -17.44 -22.57 4.15
N ALA A 177 -17.13 -21.30 3.85
CA ALA A 177 -17.76 -20.57 2.76
C ALA A 177 -17.56 -21.28 1.41
N LEU A 178 -16.34 -21.76 1.11
CA LEU A 178 -16.08 -22.59 -0.08
C LEU A 178 -16.87 -23.90 -0.04
N GLY A 179 -16.92 -24.57 1.11
CA GLY A 179 -17.64 -25.83 1.28
C GLY A 179 -19.16 -25.71 1.06
N PHE A 180 -19.71 -24.50 1.17
CA PHE A 180 -21.11 -24.22 0.86
C PHE A 180 -21.37 -23.98 -0.63
N LEU A 181 -20.37 -23.68 -1.45
CA LEU A 181 -20.56 -23.45 -2.88
C LEU A 181 -20.54 -24.76 -3.70
N PRO A 182 -21.33 -24.86 -4.79
CA PRO A 182 -22.34 -23.90 -5.26
C PRO A 182 -23.71 -24.06 -4.57
N ASP A 183 -23.86 -25.06 -3.71
CA ASP A 183 -25.17 -25.59 -3.29
C ASP A 183 -25.93 -24.70 -2.30
N ASN A 184 -25.23 -23.89 -1.51
CA ASN A 184 -25.78 -23.09 -0.43
C ASN A 184 -25.16 -21.69 -0.36
N VAL A 185 -25.43 -20.91 -1.40
CA VAL A 185 -24.87 -19.57 -1.61
C VAL A 185 -25.12 -18.63 -0.42
N GLU A 186 -26.28 -18.66 0.24
CA GLU A 186 -26.55 -17.74 1.36
C GLU A 186 -25.71 -18.05 2.62
N ASP A 187 -25.48 -19.33 2.92
CA ASP A 187 -24.58 -19.69 4.02
C ASP A 187 -23.12 -19.41 3.65
N ALA A 188 -22.72 -19.64 2.39
CA ALA A 188 -21.40 -19.23 1.87
C ALA A 188 -21.14 -17.74 2.09
N LYS A 189 -22.12 -16.91 1.75
CA LYS A 189 -22.09 -15.46 1.94
C LYS A 189 -22.01 -15.08 3.41
N SER A 190 -22.75 -15.76 4.28
CA SER A 190 -22.72 -15.50 5.72
C SER A 190 -21.33 -15.76 6.31
N SER A 191 -20.74 -16.93 6.02
CA SER A 191 -19.41 -17.29 6.50
C SER A 191 -18.31 -16.39 5.91
N TYR A 192 -18.40 -16.03 4.61
CA TYR A 192 -17.45 -15.11 3.98
C TYR A 192 -17.43 -13.73 4.66
N ARG A 193 -18.59 -13.22 5.11
CA ARG A 193 -18.65 -11.95 5.84
C ARG A 193 -17.99 -12.04 7.20
N GLU A 194 -18.25 -13.11 7.92
CA GLU A 194 -17.69 -13.31 9.26
C GLU A 194 -16.17 -13.38 9.18
N ALA A 195 -15.63 -14.09 8.19
CA ALA A 195 -14.21 -14.06 7.88
C ALA A 195 -13.68 -12.63 7.62
N ASN A 196 -14.34 -11.86 6.77
CA ASN A 196 -13.88 -10.51 6.44
C ASN A 196 -13.94 -9.53 7.61
N MET A 197 -14.92 -9.65 8.51
CA MET A 197 -14.94 -8.87 9.75
C MET A 197 -13.69 -9.16 10.59
N LEU A 198 -13.34 -10.44 10.77
CA LEU A 198 -12.14 -10.84 11.49
C LEU A 198 -10.86 -10.33 10.81
N LEU A 199 -10.76 -10.41 9.48
CA LEU A 199 -9.63 -9.86 8.71
C LEU A 199 -9.50 -8.34 8.87
N GLY A 200 -10.62 -7.63 8.95
CA GLY A 200 -10.65 -6.20 9.26
C GLY A 200 -10.07 -5.90 10.64
N GLU A 201 -10.50 -6.64 11.66
CA GLU A 201 -9.98 -6.51 13.03
C GLU A 201 -8.48 -6.83 13.11
N ILE A 202 -8.02 -7.88 12.42
CA ILE A 202 -6.59 -8.23 12.33
C ILE A 202 -5.80 -7.07 11.72
N SER A 203 -6.28 -6.51 10.60
CA SER A 203 -5.61 -5.40 9.92
C SER A 203 -5.53 -4.15 10.81
N GLN A 204 -6.60 -3.84 11.54
CA GLN A 204 -6.61 -2.72 12.48
C GLN A 204 -5.62 -2.95 13.64
N HIS A 205 -5.55 -4.17 14.17
CA HIS A 205 -4.60 -4.52 15.22
C HIS A 205 -3.15 -4.37 14.74
N LEU A 206 -2.83 -4.89 13.55
CA LEU A 206 -1.50 -4.74 12.96
C LEU A 206 -1.12 -3.27 12.74
N LYS A 207 -2.08 -2.44 12.30
CA LYS A 207 -1.87 -1.00 12.17
C LYS A 207 -1.53 -0.35 13.52
N GLN A 208 -2.24 -0.71 14.58
CA GLN A 208 -1.96 -0.21 15.93
C GLN A 208 -0.57 -0.62 16.41
N VAL A 209 -0.21 -1.89 16.26
CA VAL A 209 1.13 -2.38 16.62
C VAL A 209 2.22 -1.65 15.82
N ALA A 210 2.01 -1.43 14.52
CA ALA A 210 2.95 -0.67 13.71
C ALA A 210 3.12 0.76 14.22
N GLN A 211 2.01 1.44 14.55
CA GLN A 211 2.02 2.80 15.11
C GLN A 211 2.71 2.86 16.49
N GLU A 212 2.49 1.88 17.36
CA GLU A 212 3.17 1.79 18.66
C GLU A 212 4.69 1.62 18.52
N LEU A 213 5.13 0.98 17.43
CA LEU A 213 6.55 0.81 17.12
C LEU A 213 7.16 2.01 16.39
N ASN A 214 6.37 2.98 15.90
CA ASN A 214 6.88 4.16 15.19
C ASN A 214 7.90 4.96 15.99
N PRO A 215 7.69 5.30 17.28
CA PRO A 215 8.67 6.09 18.03
C PRO A 215 10.04 5.40 18.09
N GLN A 216 10.04 4.08 18.24
CA GLN A 216 11.27 3.28 18.24
C GLN A 216 11.93 3.28 16.86
N ARG A 217 11.16 3.04 15.80
CA ARG A 217 11.66 3.02 14.41
C ARG A 217 12.21 4.38 13.97
N ILE A 218 11.49 5.47 14.27
CA ILE A 218 11.91 6.85 14.02
C ILE A 218 13.21 7.14 14.77
N ARG A 219 13.30 6.78 16.05
CA ARG A 219 14.52 6.98 16.83
C ARG A 219 15.71 6.25 16.23
N ASP A 220 15.57 4.97 15.91
CA ASP A 220 16.65 4.14 15.36
C ASP A 220 17.07 4.62 13.96
N TYR A 221 16.12 5.07 13.15
CA TYR A 221 16.38 5.68 11.85
C TYR A 221 17.14 7.00 11.99
N CYS A 222 16.67 7.89 12.87
CA CYS A 222 17.33 9.16 13.13
C CYS A 222 18.75 8.96 13.67
N GLU A 223 18.98 7.98 14.54
CA GLU A 223 20.33 7.59 15.00
C GLU A 223 21.23 7.17 13.84
N THR A 224 20.69 6.39 12.90
CA THR A 224 21.41 6.02 11.67
C THR A 224 21.69 7.25 10.79
N ALA A 225 20.73 8.17 10.66
CA ALA A 225 20.90 9.41 9.91
C ALA A 225 22.01 10.33 10.50
N TYR A 226 22.16 10.37 11.83
CA TYR A 226 23.31 11.04 12.45
C TYR A 226 24.65 10.45 12.03
N GLN A 227 24.74 9.13 11.91
CA GLN A 227 25.97 8.49 11.45
C GLN A 227 26.31 8.88 10.01
N TYR A 228 25.29 8.99 9.15
CA TYR A 228 25.47 9.52 7.78
C TYR A 228 25.94 10.97 7.77
N ARG A 229 25.39 11.81 8.65
CA ARG A 229 25.82 13.22 8.78
C ARG A 229 27.32 13.32 9.10
N GLU A 230 27.80 12.53 10.06
CA GLU A 230 29.23 12.52 10.39
C GLU A 230 30.07 11.90 9.27
N ARG A 231 29.58 10.88 8.56
CA ARG A 231 30.26 10.32 7.38
C ARG A 231 30.42 11.38 6.27
N PHE A 232 29.39 12.17 5.98
CA PHE A 232 29.49 13.26 5.01
C PHE A 232 30.54 14.29 5.43
N ARG A 233 30.58 14.67 6.72
CA ARG A 233 31.59 15.58 7.26
C ARG A 233 33.00 15.04 7.05
N GLU A 234 33.21 13.74 7.30
CA GLU A 234 34.51 13.11 7.06
C GLU A 234 34.87 13.07 5.58
N GLN A 235 33.93 12.75 4.70
CA GLN A 235 34.13 12.74 3.25
C GLN A 235 34.46 14.14 2.72
N PHE A 236 33.77 15.19 3.20
CA PHE A 236 34.07 16.58 2.86
C PHE A 236 35.45 17.00 3.34
N ARG A 237 35.83 16.65 4.57
CA ARG A 237 37.20 16.88 5.06
C ARG A 237 38.23 16.18 4.17
N GLY A 238 38.03 14.90 3.84
CA GLY A 238 38.93 14.14 2.97
C GLY A 238 39.03 14.74 1.57
N GLY A 239 37.90 15.14 0.97
CA GLY A 239 37.87 15.84 -0.30
C GLY A 239 38.70 17.13 -0.28
N ARG A 240 38.53 17.98 0.74
CA ARG A 240 39.34 19.20 0.89
C ARG A 240 40.83 18.92 1.03
N GLU A 241 41.21 17.91 1.81
CA GLU A 241 42.61 17.50 1.96
C GLU A 241 43.23 17.03 0.62
N GLU A 242 42.41 16.46 -0.27
CA GLU A 242 42.77 16.09 -1.64
C GLU A 242 42.70 17.27 -2.65
N GLY A 243 42.30 18.46 -2.19
CA GLY A 243 42.15 19.66 -3.01
C GLY A 243 40.83 19.76 -3.79
N PHE A 244 39.85 18.88 -3.51
CA PHE A 244 38.51 18.99 -4.07
C PHE A 244 37.75 20.18 -3.46
N ASP A 245 37.09 20.96 -4.32
CA ASP A 245 36.29 22.12 -3.92
C ASP A 245 34.91 21.68 -3.41
N VAL A 246 34.87 21.28 -2.14
CA VAL A 246 33.62 20.86 -1.47
C VAL A 246 32.57 21.96 -1.46
N ASN A 247 32.95 23.22 -1.24
CA ASN A 247 31.99 24.31 -1.17
C ASN A 247 31.39 24.60 -2.54
N GLY A 248 32.21 24.57 -3.60
CA GLY A 248 31.73 24.65 -4.97
C GLY A 248 30.74 23.53 -5.30
N PHE A 249 31.05 22.29 -4.92
CA PHE A 249 30.14 21.15 -5.05
C PHE A 249 28.81 21.38 -4.31
N LEU A 250 28.85 21.74 -3.04
CA LEU A 250 27.64 21.95 -2.21
C LEU A 250 26.75 23.07 -2.76
N GLN A 251 27.33 24.10 -3.35
CA GLN A 251 26.58 25.16 -4.03
C GLN A 251 25.80 24.66 -5.25
N THR A 252 26.33 23.67 -5.99
CA THR A 252 25.56 23.02 -7.07
C THR A 252 24.35 22.24 -6.55
N GLN A 253 24.42 21.78 -5.31
CA GLN A 253 23.36 21.05 -4.62
C GLN A 253 22.40 21.99 -3.86
N GLY A 254 22.59 23.32 -3.97
CA GLY A 254 21.73 24.31 -3.33
C GLY A 254 22.08 24.66 -1.88
N TYR A 255 23.25 24.24 -1.39
CA TYR A 255 23.78 24.60 -0.07
C TYR A 255 24.86 25.66 -0.17
N GLN A 256 24.93 26.59 0.78
CA GLN A 256 25.92 27.68 0.73
C GLN A 256 27.35 27.17 0.94
N ASP A 257 27.50 26.24 1.89
CA ASP A 257 28.73 25.60 2.31
C ASP A 257 28.43 24.32 3.13
N GLU A 258 29.48 23.69 3.68
CA GLU A 258 29.33 22.52 4.55
C GLU A 258 28.51 22.81 5.80
N ASP A 259 28.67 23.97 6.43
CA ASP A 259 27.98 24.29 7.68
C ASP A 259 26.47 24.45 7.45
N ASP A 260 26.06 25.07 6.33
CA ASP A 260 24.66 25.15 5.90
C ASP A 260 24.06 23.75 5.64
N PHE A 261 24.76 22.89 4.90
CA PHE A 261 24.32 21.51 4.70
C PHE A 261 24.17 20.75 6.03
N MET A 262 25.18 20.81 6.90
CA MET A 262 25.19 20.10 8.18
C MET A 262 24.11 20.59 9.13
N ALA A 263 23.80 21.89 9.10
CA ALA A 263 22.73 22.49 9.89
C ALA A 263 21.35 22.07 9.37
N ARG A 264 21.09 22.13 8.07
CA ARG A 264 19.80 21.70 7.49
C ARG A 264 19.58 20.21 7.66
N PHE A 265 20.62 19.40 7.49
CA PHE A 265 20.48 17.95 7.69
C PHE A 265 20.24 17.61 9.17
N GLN A 266 20.87 18.32 10.10
CA GLN A 266 20.56 18.23 11.53
C GLN A 266 19.11 18.59 11.80
N GLU A 267 18.62 19.70 11.24
CA GLU A 267 17.25 20.16 11.43
C GLU A 267 16.23 19.12 10.95
N MET A 268 16.45 18.51 9.78
CA MET A 268 15.61 17.41 9.30
C MET A 268 15.56 16.25 10.30
N ILE A 269 16.71 15.86 10.86
CA ILE A 269 16.77 14.76 11.83
C ILE A 269 16.06 15.11 13.16
N GLU A 270 16.21 16.35 13.65
CA GLU A 270 15.52 16.78 14.88
C GLU A 270 14.01 16.91 14.68
N ASN A 271 13.57 17.40 13.52
CA ASN A 271 12.15 17.48 13.18
C ASN A 271 11.52 16.08 13.14
N ALA A 272 12.18 15.13 12.47
CA ALA A 272 11.71 13.74 12.41
C ALA A 272 11.63 13.07 13.79
N LYS A 273 12.57 13.34 14.70
CA LYS A 273 12.51 12.83 16.09
C LYS A 273 11.29 13.32 16.86
N GLY A 274 10.81 14.53 16.54
CA GLY A 274 9.62 15.11 17.14
C GLY A 274 8.32 14.60 16.50
N SER A 275 8.41 13.82 15.42
CA SER A 275 7.26 13.31 14.69
C SER A 275 6.72 12.01 15.26
N GLU A 276 5.42 11.80 15.07
CA GLU A 276 4.74 10.52 15.29
C GLU A 276 4.64 9.70 13.99
N ASP A 277 4.96 10.32 12.85
CA ASP A 277 4.81 9.74 11.52
C ASP A 277 6.15 9.41 10.85
N ILE A 278 6.15 8.33 10.09
CA ILE A 278 7.32 7.79 9.39
C ILE A 278 7.56 8.55 8.07
N GLU A 279 6.54 9.26 7.55
CA GLU A 279 6.63 10.05 6.31
C GLU A 279 7.76 11.10 6.38
N ASP A 280 8.02 11.68 7.56
CA ASP A 280 9.11 12.65 7.77
C ASP A 280 10.51 12.04 7.61
N LEU A 281 10.63 10.70 7.56
CA LEU A 281 11.90 10.01 7.29
C LEU A 281 12.22 9.94 5.80
N GLU A 282 11.24 10.13 4.91
CA GLU A 282 11.45 10.02 3.47
C GLU A 282 12.40 11.08 2.93
N ASP A 283 12.26 12.32 3.39
CA ASP A 283 13.10 13.44 2.99
C ASP A 283 14.55 13.28 3.48
N ILE A 284 14.75 12.74 4.68
CA ILE A 284 16.06 12.36 5.20
C ILE A 284 16.69 11.30 4.30
N GLY A 285 15.94 10.24 3.97
CA GLY A 285 16.42 9.15 3.13
C GLY A 285 16.72 9.57 1.69
N ARG A 286 15.93 10.50 1.14
CA ARG A 286 16.18 11.11 -0.17
C ARG A 286 17.48 11.92 -0.15
N THR A 287 17.62 12.81 0.82
CA THR A 287 18.83 13.64 1.00
C THR A 287 20.09 12.78 1.12
N ILE A 288 20.05 11.70 1.91
CA ILE A 288 21.19 10.77 2.06
C ILE A 288 21.58 10.17 0.71
N ARG A 289 20.60 9.64 -0.05
CA ARG A 289 20.86 8.96 -1.33
C ARG A 289 21.39 9.91 -2.39
N GLU A 290 20.75 11.06 -2.56
CA GLU A 290 21.14 12.08 -3.53
C GLU A 290 22.55 12.62 -3.22
N MET A 291 22.82 12.93 -1.95
CA MET A 291 24.13 13.45 -1.55
C MET A 291 25.23 12.39 -1.70
N ASP A 292 25.02 11.14 -1.27
CA ASP A 292 26.03 10.08 -1.41
C ASP A 292 26.28 9.77 -2.90
N GLN A 293 25.25 9.74 -3.75
CA GLN A 293 25.41 9.54 -5.19
C GLN A 293 26.22 10.68 -5.82
N ASN A 294 25.76 11.92 -5.67
CA ASN A 294 26.38 13.08 -6.33
C ASN A 294 27.81 13.31 -5.84
N LEU A 295 28.06 13.13 -4.54
CA LEU A 295 29.39 13.27 -3.97
C LEU A 295 30.35 12.19 -4.47
N ASN A 296 29.90 10.94 -4.55
CA ASN A 296 30.74 9.84 -5.06
C ASN A 296 31.06 10.02 -6.55
N GLU A 297 30.12 10.49 -7.35
CA GLU A 297 30.34 10.79 -8.77
C GLU A 297 31.38 11.92 -8.96
N GLU A 298 31.21 13.05 -8.25
CA GLU A 298 32.10 14.21 -8.36
C GLU A 298 33.51 13.93 -7.79
N LEU A 299 33.61 13.33 -6.60
CA LEU A 299 34.90 12.93 -6.04
C LEU A 299 35.59 11.84 -6.90
N GLY A 300 34.82 10.89 -7.42
CA GLY A 300 35.33 9.86 -8.32
C GLY A 300 35.89 10.47 -9.61
N GLY A 301 35.16 11.41 -10.21
CA GLY A 301 35.60 12.17 -11.38
C GLY A 301 36.83 13.03 -11.10
N TYR A 302 36.89 13.70 -9.95
CA TYR A 302 38.05 14.48 -9.53
C TYR A 302 39.29 13.59 -9.36
N ARG A 303 39.16 12.47 -8.64
CA ARG A 303 40.26 11.51 -8.45
C ARG A 303 40.71 10.86 -9.75
N ALA A 304 39.81 10.62 -10.70
CA ALA A 304 40.21 10.13 -12.02
C ALA A 304 41.02 11.17 -12.82
N ARG A 305 40.68 12.46 -12.71
CA ARG A 305 41.34 13.55 -13.44
C ARG A 305 42.67 14.01 -12.81
N TYR A 306 42.74 14.01 -11.48
CA TYR A 306 43.86 14.59 -10.73
C TYR A 306 44.61 13.57 -9.86
N GLY A 307 44.06 12.37 -9.66
CA GLY A 307 44.65 11.29 -8.88
C GLY A 307 45.68 10.44 -9.65
N GLN A 308 45.94 10.72 -10.94
CA GLN A 308 47.08 10.14 -11.64
C GLN A 308 48.38 10.90 -11.32
N LYS A 309 48.70 11.01 -10.03
CA LYS A 309 50.10 11.17 -9.61
C LYS A 309 50.75 9.80 -9.77
N SER A 310 51.11 9.49 -11.00
CA SER A 310 52.01 8.40 -11.36
C SER A 310 53.27 8.54 -10.53
N THR A 311 53.37 7.76 -9.45
CA THR A 311 54.64 7.39 -8.83
C THR A 311 55.38 6.50 -9.81
N ASP A 312 56.09 7.13 -10.75
CA ASP A 312 57.12 6.47 -11.54
C ASP A 312 58.49 6.78 -10.93
N SER A 313 59.40 5.80 -11.06
CA SER A 313 60.78 5.74 -10.56
C SER A 313 60.97 5.27 -9.11
N GLY A 314 60.61 4.02 -8.85
CA GLY A 314 61.13 3.23 -7.71
C GLY A 314 61.31 1.76 -8.10
N ASN A 315 62.36 1.48 -8.87
CA ASN A 315 62.77 0.15 -9.30
C ASN A 315 63.00 -0.76 -8.07
N GLY A 316 62.05 -1.63 -7.76
CA GLY A 316 62.02 -2.49 -6.58
C GLY A 316 61.76 -3.94 -6.95
N GLN A 317 62.85 -4.66 -7.04
CA GLN A 317 63.00 -6.05 -7.45
C GLN A 317 62.49 -7.04 -6.37
N MET A 318 61.80 -8.09 -6.84
CA MET A 318 61.61 -9.43 -6.23
C MET A 318 60.91 -9.55 -4.85
N GLY A 319 59.91 -10.45 -4.80
CA GLY A 319 59.37 -10.96 -3.53
C GLY A 319 58.22 -11.95 -3.71
N SER A 320 58.55 -13.16 -4.18
CA SER A 320 57.65 -14.33 -4.13
C SER A 320 57.30 -14.67 -2.67
N GLY A 321 56.02 -14.86 -2.35
CA GLY A 321 55.57 -15.18 -0.99
C GLY A 321 54.18 -15.81 -0.96
N TYR A 322 54.17 -17.13 -0.79
CA TYR A 322 53.01 -18.02 -0.61
C TYR A 322 52.22 -17.76 0.69
N GLY A 323 50.92 -18.09 0.66
CA GLY A 323 50.06 -18.40 1.82
C GLY A 323 48.81 -17.51 1.88
N GLY A 324 47.56 -17.98 1.95
CA GLY A 324 47.02 -19.29 2.21
C GLY A 324 45.82 -19.14 3.17
N SER A 325 44.62 -19.48 2.68
CA SER A 325 43.47 -20.04 3.41
C SER A 325 42.56 -19.18 4.31
N SER A 326 41.26 -19.29 3.96
CA SER A 326 40.06 -19.55 4.79
C SER A 326 39.50 -18.50 5.77
N GLY A 327 38.18 -18.28 5.67
CA GLY A 327 37.37 -17.76 6.78
C GLY A 327 35.97 -17.27 6.41
N SER A 328 35.05 -18.18 6.10
CA SER A 328 33.60 -17.96 6.09
C SER A 328 33.06 -17.71 7.52
N GLY A 329 32.14 -16.76 7.70
CA GLY A 329 31.52 -16.45 8.99
C GLY A 329 30.11 -15.89 8.86
N GLN A 330 29.14 -16.79 8.89
CA GLN A 330 27.70 -16.58 8.99
C GLN A 330 27.33 -16.37 10.48
N PRO A 331 26.55 -15.35 10.87
CA PRO A 331 26.03 -15.25 12.23
C PRO A 331 24.66 -15.93 12.35
N GLY A 332 24.62 -17.05 13.07
CA GLY A 332 23.39 -17.68 13.54
C GLY A 332 22.88 -17.00 14.81
N PHE A 333 21.57 -16.72 14.85
CA PHE A 333 20.85 -16.29 16.04
C PHE A 333 20.56 -17.51 16.93
N GLY A 334 21.12 -17.49 18.13
CA GLY A 334 20.81 -18.44 19.21
C GLY A 334 19.65 -17.92 20.06
N GLY A 335 18.67 -18.79 20.28
CA GLY A 335 17.65 -18.62 21.31
C GLY A 335 18.13 -19.05 22.69
N GLY A 336 17.35 -18.67 23.71
CA GLY A 336 17.41 -19.25 25.04
C GLY A 336 17.23 -18.24 26.17
N GLN A 337 15.99 -18.03 26.59
CA GLN A 337 15.53 -18.43 27.94
C GLN A 337 14.01 -18.51 28.00
#